data_AF-A0A9W8KGD2-F1
#
_entry.id   AF-A0A9W8KGD2-F1
#
_cell.length_a   1.000
_cell.length_b   1.000
_cell.length_c   1.000
_cell.angle_alpha   90.00
_cell.angle_beta   90.00
_cell.angle_gamma   90.00
#
_symmetry.space_group_name_H-M   'P 1'
#
loop_
_entity.id
_entity.type
_entity.pdbx_description
1 polymer ?
#
loop_
_entity_poly.entity_id
_entity_poly.type
_entity_poly.pdbx_seq_one_letter_code
_entity_poly.pdbx_strand_id
1 'polypeptide(L)' 'MRIYCEDGRQFTGLFRCIDAYQNVILSDTTESRQDTQRHVGMIMVPGQHIQRVLVENLEYI' A
#
# COMPACT_ATOMS: atom_id res chain seq x y z
N MET A 1 1.02 -6.67 -1.44
CA MET A 1 0.18 -6.04 -0.37
C MET A 1 -0.56 -4.87 -0.98
N ARG A 2 -1.84 -4.69 -0.64
CA ARG A 2 -2.69 -3.59 -1.13
C ARG A 2 -3.26 -2.80 0.06
N ILE A 3 -2.99 -1.50 0.09
CA ILE A 3 -3.40 -0.56 1.14
C ILE A 3 -4.45 0.39 0.57
N TYR A 4 -5.54 0.61 1.30
CA TYR A 4 -6.58 1.58 1.01
C TYR A 4 -6.46 2.74 2.00
N CYS A 5 -6.46 3.98 1.51
CA CYS A 5 -6.38 5.19 2.32
C CYS A 5 -7.70 5.97 2.32
N GLU A 6 -7.91 6.77 3.36
CA GLU A 6 -9.13 7.56 3.56
C GLU A 6 -9.41 8.59 2.45
N ASP A 7 -8.37 9.09 1.79
CA ASP A 7 -8.47 10.10 0.71
C ASP A 7 -8.79 9.50 -0.69
N GLY A 8 -9.09 8.19 -0.71
CA GLY A 8 -9.41 7.42 -1.90
C GLY A 8 -8.18 6.89 -2.65
N ARG A 9 -6.96 7.08 -2.12
CA ARG A 9 -5.77 6.44 -2.68
C ARG A 9 -5.69 4.96 -2.33
N GLN A 10 -5.17 4.19 -3.26
CA GLN A 10 -4.73 2.83 -3.05
C GLN A 10 -3.26 2.69 -3.39
N PHE A 11 -2.52 1.94 -2.57
CA PHE A 11 -1.14 1.58 -2.81
C PHE A 11 -1.01 0.07 -2.90
N THR A 12 -0.56 -0.43 -4.04
CA THR A 12 -0.24 -1.85 -4.22
C THR A 12 1.26 -1.99 -4.42
N GLY A 13 1.92 -2.76 -3.57
CA GLY A 13 3.36 -2.97 -3.63
C GLY A 13 3.84 -4.15 -2.78
N LEU A 14 5.14 -4.39 -2.79
CA LEU A 14 5.78 -5.42 -1.98
C LEU A 14 5.96 -4.91 -0.55
N PHE A 15 5.41 -5.63 0.42
CA PHE A 15 5.57 -5.32 1.83
C PHE A 15 7.03 -5.49 2.26
N ARG A 16 7.57 -4.51 2.98
CA ARG A 16 8.92 -4.58 3.54
C ARG A 16 8.90 -4.62 5.06
N CYS A 17 8.25 -3.65 5.70
CA CYS A 17 8.14 -3.60 7.15
C CYS A 17 6.97 -2.74 7.61
N ILE A 18 6.66 -2.87 8.90
CA ILE A 18 5.70 -2.07 9.64
C ILE A 18 6.31 -1.71 11.00
N ASP A 19 5.99 -0.53 11.53
CA ASP A 19 6.38 -0.11 12.88
C ASP A 19 5.23 -0.17 13.90
N ALA A 20 5.51 0.23 15.15
CA ALA A 20 4.53 0.23 16.24
C ALA A 20 3.35 1.19 16.03
N TYR A 21 3.49 2.18 15.15
CA TYR A 21 2.44 3.14 14.77
C TYR A 21 1.73 2.75 13.48
N GLN A 22 1.96 1.53 13.01
CA GLN A 22 1.36 0.99 11.78
C GLN A 22 1.78 1.76 10.53
N ASN A 23 2.91 2.47 10.55
CA ASN A 23 3.49 3.02 9.31
C ASN A 23 4.03 1.86 8.48
N VAL A 24 3.64 1.79 7.20
CA VAL A 24 3.98 0.67 6.32
C VAL A 24 4.97 1.12 5.25
N ILE A 25 6.06 0.38 5.10
CA ILE A 25 6.98 0.54 3.98
C ILE A 25 6.63 -0.44 2.86
N LEU A 26 6.39 0.09 1.68
CA LEU A 26 6.19 -0.67 0.44
C LEU A 26 7.33 -0.35 -0.55
N SER A 27 7.75 -1.36 -1.32
CA SER A 27 8.62 -1.17 -2.50
C SER A 27 7.91 -1.62 -3.76
N ASP A 28 8.38 -1.14 -4.92
CA ASP A 28 7.77 -1.46 -6.21
C ASP A 28 6.26 -1.17 -6.20
N THR A 29 5.93 0.06 -5.81
CA THR A 29 4.57 0.44 -5.46
C THR A 29 3.90 1.20 -6.59
N THR A 30 2.65 0.85 -6.87
CA THR A 30 1.74 1.63 -7.72
C THR A 30 0.71 2.33 -6.85
N GLU A 31 0.60 3.65 -7.01
CA GLU A 31 -0.51 4.46 -6.49
C GLU A 31 -1.63 4.48 -7.51
N SER A 32 -2.85 4.14 -7.09
CA SER A 32 -4.08 4.30 -7.88
C SER A 32 -5.08 5.19 -7.17
N ARG A 33 -5.72 6.09 -7.92
CA ARG A 33 -6.80 6.95 -7.43
C ARG A 33 -7.79 7.19 -8.57
N GLN A 34 -9.03 6.72 -8.42
CA GLN A 34 -10.04 6.74 -9.49
C GLN A 34 -9.46 6.11 -10.78
N ASP A 35 -9.48 6.84 -11.89
CA ASP A 35 -8.99 6.37 -13.20
C ASP A 35 -7.50 6.66 -13.45
N THR A 36 -6.78 7.14 -12.42
CA THR A 36 -5.35 7.47 -12.54
C THR A 36 -4.48 6.46 -11.79
N GLN A 37 -3.36 6.09 -12.41
CA GLN A 37 -2.34 5.23 -11.82
C GLN A 37 -0.94 5.76 -12.10
N ARG A 38 -0.03 5.62 -11.13
CA ARG A 38 1.38 5.94 -11.30
C ARG A 38 2.27 5.04 -10.46
N HIS A 39 3.46 4.73 -10.99
CA HIS A 39 4.51 4.08 -10.23
C HIS A 39 5.17 5.08 -9.28
N VAL A 40 5.31 4.71 -8.00
CA VAL A 40 5.86 5.58 -6.94
C VAL A 40 7.08 4.96 -6.24
N GLY A 41 7.54 3.79 -6.68
CA GLY A 41 8.78 3.17 -6.18
C GLY A 41 8.67 2.71 -4.72
N MET A 42 9.58 3.20 -3.86
CA MET A 42 9.59 2.92 -2.43
C MET A 42 8.92 4.05 -1.66
N ILE A 43 7.92 3.72 -0.86
CA ILE A 43 7.13 4.70 -0.11
C ILE A 43 6.91 4.25 1.33
N MET A 44 6.62 5.23 2.19
CA MET A 44 6.00 5.01 3.49
C MET A 44 4.54 5.47 3.43
N VAL A 45 3.61 4.62 3.86
CA VAL A 45 2.21 5.00 4.09
C VAL A 45 2.01 5.17 5.61
N PRO A 46 1.67 6.38 6.09
CA PRO A 46 1.44 6.60 7.51
C PRO A 46 0.24 5.79 8.02
N GLY A 47 0.38 5.12 9.16
CA GLY A 47 -0.65 4.23 9.69
C GLY A 47 -2.00 4.92 9.91
N GLN A 48 -1.97 6.18 10.35
CA GLN A 48 -3.17 7.00 10.56
C GLN A 48 -4.03 7.24 9.31
N HIS A 49 -3.51 7.00 8.11
CA HIS A 49 -4.26 7.16 6.85
C HIS A 49 -4.72 5.83 6.27
N ILE A 50 -4.34 4.70 6.88
CA ILE A 50 -4.67 3.36 6.40
C ILE A 50 -6.08 2.98 6.87
N GLN A 51 -7.01 2.88 5.92
CA GLN A 51 -8.37 2.41 6.18
C GLN A 51 -8.45 0.87 6.17
N ARG A 52 -7.74 0.22 5.25
CA ARG A 52 -7.76 -1.25 5.09
C ARG A 52 -6.47 -1.74 4.42
N VAL A 53 -6.02 -2.93 4.81
CA VAL A 53 -4.93 -3.66 4.14
C VAL A 53 -5.44 -5.02 3.68
N LEU A 54 -5.11 -5.39 2.45
CA LEU A 54 -5.31 -6.73 1.88
C LEU A 54 -3.95 -7.36 1.55
N VAL A 55 -3.78 -8.62 1.92
CA VAL A 55 -2.61 -9.43 1.57
C VAL A 55 -3.06 -10.43 0.51
N GLU A 56 -2.47 -10.35 -0.67
CA GLU A 56 -2.66 -11.33 -1.73
C GLU A 56 -1.55 -12.38 -1.59
N ASN A 57 -1.91 -13.64 -1.36
CA ASN A 57 -0.96 -14.76 -1.40
C ASN A 57 -0.80 -15.20 -2.84
N LEU A 58 0.42 -15.07 -3.39
CA LEU A 58 0.76 -15.55 -4.73
C LEU A 58 1.14 -17.04 -4.76
N GLU A 59 1.20 -17.71 -3.60
CA GLU A 59 1.64 -19.12 -3.49
C GLU A 59 0.56 -20.16 -3.85
N TYR A 60 -0.62 -19.74 -4.30
CA TYR A 60 -1.75 -20.64 -4.63
C TYR A 60 -2.35 -20.37 -6.02
N ILE A 61 -1.51 -20.09 -7.03
CA ILE A 61 -1.89 -20.12 -8.45
C ILE A 61 -0.97 -21.10 -9.17
#